data_AF-A0A9N9X2D1-F1
#
_entry.id   AF-A0A9N9X2D1-F1
#
_cell.length_a   1.000
_cell.length_b   1.000
_cell.length_c   1.000
_cell.angle_alpha   90.00
_cell.angle_beta   90.00
_cell.angle_gamma   90.00
#
_symmetry.space_group_name_H-M   'P 1'
#
loop_
_entity.id
_entity.type
_entity.pdbx_description
1 polymer ?
#
loop_
_entity_poly.entity_id
_entity_poly.type
_entity_poly.pdbx_seq_one_letter_code
_entity_poly.pdbx_strand_id
1 'polypeptide(L)'
;MNLLKKGRPRVLNQLRERRLIQAAKHRIGISQRKLARRFHVGKTTVFETLSRHNVLFRKRRKAPKYTDAQLGRIPRCCRALRRVHFANKLIVMDNKKYFTLANSEMKENDGFYTDDHANVPNDVRVKSEKKFEDKMLILLHAIIRESQGIGDGYGANNINFVPKVDNPPNLPQARPIEDF
;
A
#
# COMPACT_ATOMS: atom_id res chain seq x y z
N MET A 1 -0.02 51.01 37.54
CA MET A 1 0.41 50.60 36.18
C MET A 1 0.62 49.09 36.16
N ASN A 2 -0.38 48.31 35.70
CA ASN A 2 -0.25 46.85 35.60
C ASN A 2 0.59 46.50 34.37
N LEU A 3 1.87 46.18 34.56
CA LEU A 3 2.71 45.61 33.51
C LEU A 3 2.19 44.20 33.18
N LEU A 4 1.58 44.03 32.01
CA LEU A 4 1.21 42.71 31.49
C LEU A 4 2.45 41.82 31.48
N LYS A 5 2.47 40.79 32.32
CA LYS A 5 3.54 39.79 32.34
C LYS A 5 3.59 39.09 30.98
N LYS A 6 4.56 39.44 30.14
CA LYS A 6 4.83 38.70 28.91
C LYS A 6 5.58 37.42 29.27
N GLY A 7 5.06 36.28 28.80
CA GLY A 7 5.71 34.98 28.96
C GLY A 7 7.01 34.87 28.16
N ARG A 8 7.73 33.75 28.35
CA ARG A 8 8.97 33.45 27.61
C ARG A 8 8.75 33.55 26.10
N PRO A 9 9.64 34.23 25.35
CA PRO A 9 9.52 34.33 23.91
C PRO A 9 9.60 32.94 23.26
N ARG A 10 8.84 32.76 22.17
CA ARG A 10 8.80 31.50 21.43
C ARG A 10 10.14 31.25 20.73
N VAL A 11 10.55 29.98 20.69
CA VAL A 11 11.78 29.53 20.01
C VAL A 11 11.72 29.75 18.49
N LEU A 12 10.53 29.60 17.90
CA LEU A 12 10.30 29.84 16.48
C LEU A 12 9.56 31.17 16.29
N ASN A 13 10.10 32.02 15.42
CA ASN A 13 9.39 33.18 14.89
C ASN A 13 8.35 32.72 13.86
N GLN A 14 7.31 33.53 13.61
CA GLN A 14 6.20 33.25 12.70
C GLN A 14 6.67 32.82 11.30
N LEU A 15 7.70 33.47 10.75
CA LEU A 15 8.25 33.10 9.44
C LEU A 15 8.84 31.70 9.43
N ARG A 16 9.54 31.32 10.51
CA ARG A 16 10.14 29.99 10.65
C ARG A 16 9.06 28.92 10.89
N GLU A 17 8.01 29.24 11.65
CA GLU A 17 6.84 28.36 11.80
C GLU A 17 6.18 28.08 10.44
N ARG A 18 5.91 29.12 9.64
CA ARG A 18 5.34 28.95 8.29
C ARG A 18 6.20 28.05 7.40
N ARG A 19 7.52 28.27 7.40
CA ARG A 19 8.47 27.42 6.66
C ARG A 19 8.49 25.98 7.16
N LEU A 20 8.39 25.76 8.47
CA LEU A 20 8.32 24.42 9.07
C LEU A 20 7.05 23.68 8.61
N ILE A 21 5.91 24.36 8.64
CA ILE A 21 4.63 23.81 8.18
C ILE A 21 4.68 23.45 6.70
N GLN A 22 5.18 24.37 5.86
CA GLN A 22 5.33 24.13 4.42
C GLN A 22 6.32 23.00 4.11
N ALA A 23 7.35 22.84 4.95
CA ALA A 23 8.28 21.73 4.85
C ALA A 23 7.68 20.38 5.29
N ALA A 24 6.56 20.37 6.03
CA ALA A 24 5.89 19.16 6.48
C ALA A 24 4.71 18.76 5.59
N LYS A 25 3.87 19.72 5.21
CA LYS A 25 2.61 19.49 4.48
C LYS A 25 2.83 18.78 3.15
N HIS A 26 1.96 17.80 2.87
CA HIS A 26 1.87 17.05 1.62
C HIS A 26 3.20 16.42 1.15
N ARG A 27 4.10 16.10 2.07
CA ARG A 27 5.36 15.42 1.78
C ARG A 27 5.41 14.06 2.46
N ILE A 28 5.97 13.09 1.73
CA ILE A 28 6.15 11.71 2.19
C ILE A 28 7.52 11.55 2.84
N GLY A 29 7.65 10.67 3.84
CA GLY A 29 8.95 10.29 4.41
C GLY A 29 9.60 11.37 5.29
N ILE A 30 8.84 12.40 5.66
CA ILE A 30 9.29 13.43 6.59
C ILE A 30 8.90 13.03 8.01
N SER A 31 9.89 12.92 8.89
CA SER A 31 9.66 12.69 10.32
C SER A 31 9.86 13.99 11.10
N GLN A 32 9.21 14.10 12.27
CA GLN A 32 9.45 15.22 13.19
C GLN A 32 10.94 15.37 13.55
N ARG A 33 11.69 14.26 13.63
CA ARG A 33 13.14 14.29 13.86
C ARG A 33 13.91 14.90 12.67
N LYS A 34 13.49 14.62 11.43
CA LYS A 34 14.10 15.23 10.23
C LYS A 34 13.82 16.73 10.17
N LEU A 35 12.60 17.15 10.52
CA LEU A 35 12.25 18.57 10.65
C LEU A 35 13.01 19.25 11.80
N ALA A 36 13.08 18.62 12.97
CA ALA A 36 13.81 19.12 14.13
C ALA A 36 15.27 19.42 13.79
N ARG A 37 15.96 18.47 13.14
CA ARG A 37 17.34 18.66 12.65
C ARG A 37 17.44 19.79 11.63
N ARG A 38 16.52 19.86 10.66
CA ARG A 38 16.51 20.89 9.61
C ARG A 38 16.29 22.30 10.15
N PHE A 39 15.47 22.45 11.19
CA PHE A 39 15.13 23.75 11.77
C PHE A 39 15.92 24.03 13.06
N HIS A 40 16.86 23.16 13.46
CA HIS A 40 17.65 23.29 14.69
C HIS A 40 16.77 23.55 15.93
N VAL A 41 15.69 22.79 16.07
CA VAL A 41 14.77 22.86 17.22
C VAL A 41 14.52 21.47 17.80
N GLY A 42 13.99 21.41 19.02
CA GLY A 42 13.58 20.15 19.62
C GLY A 42 12.41 19.49 18.88
N LYS A 43 12.35 18.16 18.91
CA LYS A 43 11.23 17.39 18.34
C LYS A 43 9.88 17.84 18.91
N THR A 44 9.81 18.13 20.21
CA THR A 44 8.61 18.61 20.89
C THR A 44 8.11 19.92 20.30
N THR A 45 9.02 20.86 20.02
CA THR A 45 8.69 22.14 19.36
C THR A 45 8.07 21.92 17.99
N VAL A 46 8.56 20.95 17.21
CA VAL A 46 7.96 20.59 15.91
C VAL A 46 6.54 20.05 16.11
N PHE A 47 6.35 19.11 17.04
CA PHE A 47 5.04 18.53 17.33
C PHE A 47 4.03 19.61 17.76
N GLU A 48 4.38 20.45 18.73
CA GLU A 48 3.52 21.53 19.21
C GLU A 48 3.14 22.51 18.10
N THR A 49 4.12 22.87 17.24
CA THR A 49 3.88 23.77 16.11
C THR A 49 2.89 23.14 15.14
N LEU A 50 3.08 21.88 14.74
CA LEU A 50 2.17 21.19 13.82
C LEU A 50 0.77 21.04 14.41
N SER A 51 0.66 20.60 15.67
CA SER A 51 -0.61 20.41 16.37
C SER A 51 -1.38 21.73 16.51
N ARG A 52 -0.70 22.84 16.83
CA ARG A 52 -1.34 24.17 16.95
C ARG A 52 -1.92 24.67 15.62
N HIS A 53 -1.34 24.23 14.50
CA HIS A 53 -1.81 24.56 13.16
C HIS A 53 -2.73 23.48 12.56
N ASN A 54 -3.25 22.55 13.38
CA ASN A 54 -4.09 21.43 12.95
C ASN A 54 -3.46 20.54 11.88
N VAL A 55 -2.13 20.55 11.77
CA VAL A 55 -1.39 19.73 10.80
C VAL A 55 -1.12 18.37 11.43
N LEU A 56 -1.94 17.39 11.09
CA LEU A 56 -1.91 16.06 11.68
C LEU A 56 -1.19 15.07 10.79
N PHE A 57 -0.55 14.09 11.42
CA PHE A 57 0.05 12.96 10.70
C PHE A 57 -1.04 11.98 10.28
N ARG A 58 -1.00 11.55 9.01
CA ARG A 58 -1.93 10.57 8.44
C ARG A 58 -1.13 9.46 7.75
N LYS A 59 -1.58 8.21 7.91
CA LYS A 59 -1.02 7.07 7.19
C LYS A 59 -1.53 7.08 5.75
N ARG A 60 -0.67 6.67 4.81
CA ARG A 60 -1.06 6.47 3.41
C ARG A 60 -1.92 5.22 3.28
N ARG A 61 -2.89 5.26 2.37
CA ARG A 61 -3.69 4.09 2.01
C ARG A 61 -2.89 3.23 1.04
N LYS A 62 -2.81 1.92 1.29
CA LYS A 62 -2.21 0.98 0.35
C LYS A 62 -3.19 0.73 -0.79
N ALA A 63 -2.70 0.75 -2.02
CA ALA A 63 -3.47 0.37 -3.20
C ALA A 63 -2.62 -0.50 -4.14
N PRO A 64 -3.21 -1.49 -4.83
CA PRO A 64 -2.49 -2.25 -5.83
C PRO A 64 -2.01 -1.33 -6.96
N LYS A 65 -0.76 -1.51 -7.38
CA LYS A 65 -0.23 -0.84 -8.57
C LYS A 65 -0.72 -1.58 -9.83
N TYR A 66 -1.74 -1.03 -10.49
CA TYR A 66 -2.24 -1.56 -11.75
C TYR A 66 -1.53 -0.93 -12.96
N THR A 67 -1.37 -1.71 -14.02
CA THR A 67 -1.04 -1.20 -15.36
C THR A 67 -2.32 -0.79 -16.11
N ASP A 68 -2.20 0.06 -17.13
CA ASP A 68 -3.37 0.52 -17.91
C ASP A 68 -4.13 -0.65 -18.55
N ALA A 69 -3.41 -1.66 -19.04
CA ALA A 69 -4.00 -2.89 -19.56
C ALA A 69 -4.78 -3.67 -18.49
N GLN A 70 -4.30 -3.69 -17.24
CA GLN A 70 -5.01 -4.33 -16.14
C GLN A 70 -6.28 -3.55 -15.77
N LEU A 71 -6.21 -2.21 -15.74
CA LEU A 71 -7.37 -1.36 -15.46
C LEU A 71 -8.51 -1.57 -16.47
N GLY A 72 -8.19 -1.72 -17.75
CA GLY A 72 -9.19 -2.03 -18.78
C GLY A 72 -9.82 -3.42 -18.62
N ARG A 73 -9.07 -4.39 -18.08
CA ARG A 73 -9.50 -5.79 -17.94
C ARG A 73 -10.37 -6.03 -16.71
N ILE A 74 -10.13 -5.32 -15.59
CA ILE A 74 -10.84 -5.53 -14.31
C ILE A 74 -12.37 -5.48 -14.48
N PRO A 75 -12.99 -4.43 -15.07
CA PRO A 75 -14.45 -4.36 -15.18
C PRO A 75 -15.04 -5.49 -16.04
N ARG A 76 -14.28 -6.00 -17.01
CA ARG A 76 -14.71 -7.12 -17.87
C ARG A 76 -14.71 -8.42 -17.07
N CYS A 77 -13.60 -8.73 -16.41
CA CYS A 77 -13.48 -9.93 -15.57
C CYS A 77 -14.48 -9.93 -14.41
N CYS A 78 -14.66 -8.80 -13.71
CA CYS A 78 -15.65 -8.71 -12.62
C CYS A 78 -17.09 -8.94 -13.10
N ARG A 79 -17.44 -8.45 -14.31
CA ARG A 79 -18.76 -8.72 -14.90
C ARG A 79 -18.93 -10.18 -15.30
N ALA A 80 -17.91 -10.80 -15.88
CA ALA A 80 -17.91 -12.22 -16.22
C ALA A 80 -18.03 -13.09 -14.97
N LEU A 81 -17.24 -12.82 -13.93
CA LEU A 81 -17.34 -13.50 -12.63
C LEU A 81 -18.75 -13.43 -12.07
N ARG A 82 -19.32 -12.23 -11.96
CA ARG A 82 -20.67 -12.04 -11.41
C ARG A 82 -21.75 -12.77 -12.23
N ARG A 83 -21.71 -12.67 -13.56
CA ARG A 83 -22.78 -13.17 -14.44
C ARG A 83 -22.70 -14.66 -14.72
N VAL A 84 -21.49 -15.18 -14.89
CA VAL A 84 -21.25 -16.54 -15.42
C VAL A 84 -20.81 -17.50 -14.32
N HIS A 85 -19.93 -17.03 -13.42
CA HIS A 85 -19.26 -17.91 -12.48
C HIS A 85 -19.86 -17.88 -11.07
N PHE A 86 -20.47 -16.77 -10.65
CA PHE A 86 -20.98 -16.58 -9.29
C PHE A 86 -22.51 -16.63 -9.20
N ALA A 87 -23.23 -16.62 -10.32
CA ALA A 87 -24.67 -16.78 -10.32
C ALA A 87 -25.04 -18.22 -9.94
N ASN A 88 -25.83 -18.38 -8.88
CA ASN A 88 -26.40 -19.65 -8.39
C ASN A 88 -25.37 -20.75 -8.06
N LYS A 89 -24.15 -20.38 -7.65
CA LYS A 89 -23.08 -21.32 -7.31
C LYS A 89 -22.48 -21.00 -5.94
N LEU A 90 -22.14 -22.04 -5.18
CA LEU A 90 -21.32 -21.93 -3.98
C LEU A 90 -19.86 -21.76 -4.40
N ILE A 91 -19.19 -20.74 -3.88
CA ILE A 91 -17.82 -20.39 -4.25
C ILE A 91 -16.93 -20.55 -3.02
N VAL A 92 -15.85 -21.33 -3.17
CA VAL A 92 -14.77 -21.37 -2.19
C VAL A 92 -13.54 -20.70 -2.79
N MET A 93 -12.90 -19.85 -2.00
CA MET A 93 -11.72 -19.12 -2.42
C MET A 93 -10.58 -19.48 -1.48
N ASP A 94 -9.51 -20.05 -2.05
CA ASP A 94 -8.25 -20.26 -1.34
C ASP A 94 -7.28 -19.10 -1.65
N ASN A 95 -6.47 -18.72 -0.66
CA ASN A 95 -5.45 -17.70 -0.81
C ASN A 95 -4.11 -18.17 -0.25
N LYS A 96 -3.12 -18.31 -1.12
CA LYS A 96 -1.73 -18.58 -0.71
C LYS A 96 -1.03 -17.27 -0.34
N LYS A 97 -0.63 -17.15 0.93
CA LYS A 97 0.21 -16.04 1.39
C LYS A 97 1.68 -16.41 1.19
N TYR A 98 2.43 -15.56 0.49
CA TYR A 98 3.88 -15.71 0.32
C TYR A 98 4.59 -14.95 1.45
N PHE A 99 5.63 -15.55 2.01
CA PHE A 99 6.55 -14.83 2.89
C PHE A 99 7.63 -14.17 2.02
N THR A 100 7.85 -12.87 2.20
CA THR A 100 8.83 -12.10 1.43
C THR A 100 10.21 -12.17 2.08
N LEU A 101 11.27 -12.22 1.27
CA LEU A 101 12.66 -12.14 1.77
C LEU A 101 13.04 -10.69 2.12
N ALA A 102 12.39 -9.71 1.52
CA ALA A 102 12.60 -8.30 1.83
C ALA A 102 11.78 -7.89 3.07
N ASN A 103 12.38 -7.07 3.92
CA ASN A 103 11.75 -6.42 5.08
C ASN A 103 10.69 -5.36 4.70
N SER A 104 10.10 -5.45 3.51
CA SER A 104 9.11 -4.51 2.97
C SER A 104 7.81 -4.46 3.79
N GLU A 105 7.56 -5.49 4.60
CA GLU A 105 6.44 -5.55 5.55
C GLU A 105 6.68 -4.78 6.85
N MET A 106 7.92 -4.36 7.15
CA MET A 106 8.21 -3.60 8.37
C MET A 106 7.52 -2.23 8.35
N LYS A 107 6.94 -1.84 9.49
CA LYS A 107 6.21 -0.56 9.64
C LYS A 107 7.17 0.63 9.56
N GLU A 108 7.39 1.15 8.35
CA GLU A 108 8.11 2.41 8.14
C GLU A 108 7.21 3.64 8.38
N ASN A 109 7.84 4.82 8.40
CA ASN A 109 7.18 6.12 8.46
C ASN A 109 6.54 6.49 7.10
N ASP A 110 5.60 5.66 6.65
CA ASP A 110 4.86 5.75 5.39
C ASP A 110 3.63 6.66 5.51
N GLY A 111 3.79 7.80 6.15
CA GLY A 111 2.72 8.79 6.29
C GLY A 111 3.13 10.16 5.77
N PHE A 112 2.19 11.09 5.92
CA PHE A 112 2.33 12.47 5.52
C PHE A 112 1.61 13.37 6.52
N TYR A 113 1.92 14.66 6.47
CA TYR A 113 1.25 15.68 7.29
C TYR A 113 0.25 16.46 6.45
N THR A 114 -0.94 16.69 7.01
CA THR A 114 -1.96 17.54 6.38
C THR A 114 -2.89 18.15 7.42
N ASP A 115 -3.37 19.35 7.16
CA ASP A 115 -4.49 19.99 7.85
C ASP A 115 -5.83 19.71 7.18
N ASP A 116 -5.83 19.48 5.87
CA ASP A 116 -7.02 19.10 5.10
C ASP A 116 -6.81 17.73 4.47
N HIS A 117 -7.60 16.73 4.87
CA HIS A 117 -7.48 15.38 4.30
C HIS A 117 -8.23 15.22 2.97
N ALA A 118 -9.27 16.03 2.73
CA ALA A 118 -10.11 15.92 1.55
C ALA A 118 -9.36 16.37 0.30
N ASN A 119 -8.57 17.44 0.41
CA ASN A 119 -7.87 18.07 -0.72
C ASN A 119 -6.41 17.59 -0.93
N VAL A 120 -6.02 16.45 -0.34
CA VAL A 120 -4.66 15.91 -0.53
C VAL A 120 -4.53 15.21 -1.88
N PRO A 121 -3.49 15.52 -2.67
CA PRO A 121 -3.17 14.81 -3.91
C PRO A 121 -3.08 13.27 -3.74
N ASN A 122 -3.52 12.53 -4.76
CA ASN A 122 -3.61 11.06 -4.70
C ASN A 122 -2.26 10.37 -4.55
N ASP A 123 -1.21 10.91 -5.17
CA ASP A 123 0.18 10.45 -5.08
C ASP A 123 0.70 10.50 -3.63
N VAL A 124 0.32 11.52 -2.87
CA VAL A 124 0.65 11.65 -1.44
C VAL A 124 -0.23 10.72 -0.60
N ARG A 125 -1.54 10.70 -0.87
CA ARG A 125 -2.53 9.95 -0.08
C ARG A 125 -2.39 8.43 -0.22
N VAL A 126 -2.00 7.95 -1.39
CA VAL A 126 -2.00 6.54 -1.75
C VAL A 126 -0.56 6.06 -1.96
N LYS A 127 -0.21 4.93 -1.33
CA LYS A 127 1.01 4.18 -1.62
C LYS A 127 0.64 3.04 -2.55
N SER A 128 1.08 3.10 -3.80
CA SER A 128 0.93 2.00 -4.75
C SER A 128 1.92 0.89 -4.43
N GLU A 129 1.44 -0.33 -4.22
CA GLU A 129 2.27 -1.50 -3.94
C GLU A 129 2.11 -2.51 -5.07
N LYS A 130 3.25 -3.05 -5.56
CA LYS A 130 3.21 -4.22 -6.46
C LYS A 130 2.67 -5.40 -5.64
N LYS A 131 1.74 -6.18 -6.21
CA LYS A 131 1.20 -7.36 -5.51
C LYS A 131 2.28 -8.42 -5.25
N PHE A 132 3.21 -8.56 -6.18
CA PHE A 132 4.30 -9.52 -6.08
C PHE A 132 5.61 -8.74 -6.13
N GLU A 133 6.51 -9.01 -5.19
CA GLU A 133 7.90 -8.60 -5.30
C GLU A 133 8.53 -9.24 -6.53
N ASP A 134 9.60 -8.64 -7.06
CA ASP A 134 10.34 -9.22 -8.17
C ASP A 134 10.89 -10.57 -7.68
N LYS A 135 10.37 -11.65 -8.25
CA LYS A 135 10.67 -13.01 -7.78
C LYS A 135 12.10 -13.37 -8.18
N MET A 136 12.96 -13.69 -7.23
CA MET A 136 14.15 -14.47 -7.51
C MET A 136 13.72 -15.92 -7.69
N LEU A 137 13.83 -16.44 -8.92
CA LEU A 137 13.77 -17.88 -9.15
C LEU A 137 15.06 -18.49 -8.60
N ILE A 138 15.03 -18.96 -7.35
CA ILE A 138 16.01 -19.96 -6.91
C ILE A 138 15.58 -21.25 -7.59
N LEU A 139 16.19 -21.51 -8.74
CA LEU A 139 16.10 -22.78 -9.41
C LEU A 139 16.86 -23.80 -8.56
N LEU A 140 16.15 -24.55 -7.72
CA LEU A 140 16.65 -25.82 -7.19
C LEU A 140 16.68 -26.84 -8.36
N HIS A 141 17.45 -26.58 -9.43
CA HIS A 141 17.69 -27.55 -10.52
C HIS A 141 18.80 -28.55 -10.18
N ALA A 142 19.51 -28.35 -9.08
CA ALA A 142 20.47 -29.33 -8.62
C ALA A 142 19.70 -30.42 -7.85
N ILE A 143 19.56 -31.58 -8.50
CA ILE A 143 19.02 -32.85 -7.99
C ILE A 143 17.50 -33.06 -8.22
N ILE A 144 17.05 -33.12 -9.47
CA ILE A 144 16.32 -34.30 -10.00
C ILE A 144 16.77 -34.43 -11.47
N ARG A 145 17.75 -35.31 -11.72
CA ARG A 145 18.03 -35.79 -13.09
C ARG A 145 16.93 -36.78 -13.46
N GLU A 146 16.43 -36.65 -14.69
CA GLU A 146 15.64 -37.61 -15.47
C GLU A 146 14.37 -38.18 -14.82
N SER A 147 13.23 -37.65 -15.25
CA SER A 147 12.27 -38.47 -15.99
C SER A 147 11.22 -37.58 -16.67
N GLN A 148 11.19 -37.67 -18.01
CA GLN A 148 10.01 -37.68 -18.87
C GLN A 148 8.86 -36.70 -18.53
N GLY A 149 8.76 -35.64 -19.34
CA GLY A 149 7.50 -35.06 -19.86
C GLY A 149 6.38 -34.72 -18.87
N ILE A 150 6.32 -33.46 -18.40
CA ILE A 150 5.11 -32.90 -17.78
C ILE A 150 4.33 -32.16 -18.88
N GLY A 151 3.64 -32.93 -19.71
CA GLY A 151 2.51 -32.46 -20.50
C GLY A 151 1.22 -32.72 -19.72
N ASP A 152 0.45 -31.65 -19.47
CA ASP A 152 -1.00 -31.64 -19.30
C ASP A 152 -1.68 -32.71 -18.43
N GLY A 153 -1.30 -32.79 -17.15
CA GLY A 153 -1.97 -33.66 -16.16
C GLY A 153 -3.31 -33.17 -15.59
N TYR A 154 -3.85 -32.01 -16.03
CA TYR A 154 -5.04 -31.39 -15.42
C TYR A 154 -6.33 -31.51 -16.26
N GLY A 155 -6.26 -32.03 -17.48
CA GLY A 155 -7.43 -32.31 -18.32
C GLY A 155 -8.14 -33.62 -17.98
N ALA A 156 -7.47 -34.53 -17.25
CA ALA A 156 -7.94 -35.90 -17.02
C ALA A 156 -9.06 -36.02 -15.96
N ASN A 157 -9.26 -35.01 -15.11
CA ASN A 157 -10.14 -35.10 -13.93
C ASN A 157 -11.45 -34.32 -14.04
N ASN A 158 -11.81 -33.80 -15.22
CA ASN A 158 -13.08 -33.10 -15.47
C ASN A 158 -13.38 -31.94 -14.47
N ILE A 159 -12.33 -31.25 -14.00
CA ILE A 159 -12.45 -30.17 -13.02
C ILE A 159 -12.80 -28.88 -13.79
N ASN A 160 -13.91 -28.23 -13.42
CA ASN A 160 -14.32 -26.96 -14.02
C ASN A 160 -13.41 -25.81 -13.52
N PHE A 161 -12.63 -25.20 -14.41
CA PHE A 161 -11.77 -24.06 -14.06
C PHE A 161 -12.32 -22.75 -14.63
N VAL A 162 -12.12 -21.64 -13.91
CA VAL A 162 -12.26 -20.30 -14.50
C VAL A 162 -11.04 -20.05 -15.38
N PRO A 163 -11.19 -19.81 -16.69
CA PRO A 163 -10.07 -19.54 -17.58
C PRO A 163 -9.19 -18.40 -17.06
N LYS A 164 -7.88 -18.50 -17.25
CA LYS A 164 -6.91 -17.48 -16.80
C LYS A 164 -7.21 -16.08 -17.37
N VAL A 165 -7.93 -16.00 -18.49
CA VAL A 165 -8.40 -14.76 -19.13
C VAL A 165 -9.52 -14.06 -18.34
N ASP A 166 -10.29 -14.82 -17.55
CA ASP A 166 -11.43 -14.32 -16.78
C ASP A 166 -11.11 -14.05 -15.31
N ASN A 167 -9.93 -14.48 -14.84
CA ASN A 167 -9.45 -14.13 -13.51
C ASN A 167 -9.00 -12.65 -13.45
N PRO A 168 -9.53 -11.82 -12.53
CA PRO A 168 -9.11 -10.44 -12.39
C PRO A 168 -7.63 -10.35 -11.99
N PRO A 169 -6.89 -9.34 -12.50
CA PRO A 169 -5.51 -9.13 -12.11
C PRO A 169 -5.45 -8.85 -10.61
N ASN A 170 -4.41 -9.36 -9.96
CA ASN A 170 -4.16 -9.15 -8.54
C ASN A 170 -5.19 -9.76 -7.57
N LEU A 171 -6.01 -10.75 -7.99
CA LEU A 171 -6.81 -11.60 -7.08
C LEU A 171 -6.25 -13.02 -6.95
N PRO A 172 -6.58 -13.77 -5.88
CA PRO A 172 -6.34 -15.22 -5.83
C PRO A 172 -7.05 -15.90 -7.00
N GLN A 173 -6.50 -17.00 -7.52
CA GLN A 173 -7.22 -17.80 -8.52
C GLN A 173 -8.42 -18.47 -7.85
N ALA A 174 -9.63 -18.16 -8.34
CA ALA A 174 -10.84 -18.85 -7.91
C ALA A 174 -10.82 -20.31 -8.39
N ARG A 175 -11.19 -21.25 -7.51
CA ARG A 175 -11.33 -22.68 -7.80
C ARG A 175 -12.65 -23.21 -7.21
N PRO A 176 -13.38 -24.12 -7.87
CA PRO A 176 -14.48 -24.83 -7.23
C PRO A 176 -13.97 -25.84 -6.19
N ILE A 177 -14.87 -26.26 -5.29
CA ILE A 177 -14.62 -27.18 -4.17
C ILE A 177 -14.28 -28.58 -4.70
N GLU A 178 -13.31 -29.23 -4.06
CA GLU A 178 -13.08 -30.68 -4.16
C GLU A 178 -14.12 -31.38 -3.29
N ASP A 179 -14.96 -32.23 -3.89
CA ASP A 179 -15.80 -33.14 -3.11
C ASP A 179 -14.85 -34.17 -2.45
N PHE A 180 -14.78 -34.14 -1.12
CA PHE A 180 -14.06 -35.12 -0.30
C PHE A 180 -14.92 -36.35 -0.04
#